data_AF-A0A4Q1JWI2-F1
#
_entry.id   AF-A0A4Q1JWI2-F1
#
_cell.length_a   1.000
_cell.length_b   1.000
_cell.length_c   1.000
_cell.angle_alpha   90.00
_cell.angle_beta   90.00
_cell.angle_gamma   90.00
#
_symmetry.space_group_name_H-M   'P 1'
#
loop_
_entity.id
_entity.type
_entity.pdbx_description
1 polymer ?
#
loop_
_entity_poly.entity_id
_entity_poly.type
_entity_poly.pdbx_seq_one_letter_code
_entity_poly.pdbx_strand_id
1 'polypeptide(L)'
;MLLVSCNGQPQPPQPASKSTATEPSDMRTAVPLVRRLDPADTGPLELDFDVPALPDDDSPPLFIGVRIAGNDPSVTAEVARRLVDAGVSARVQLFHLDHVGQTQVTLLRSDMTPGSGTELIELPADGLVPGLMPFDSDFNTMQAAGLLVEESYRELAFALVPNLPAGRYRLVLVVSENRNALTDAHAELLVAYTRKAK
;
A
#
# COMPACT_ATOMS: atom_id res chain seq x y z
N MET A 1 61.48 16.46 23.42
CA MET A 1 60.95 15.99 22.13
C MET A 1 60.42 14.57 22.33
N LEU A 2 59.11 14.40 22.09
CA LEU A 2 58.33 13.20 21.68
C LEU A 2 58.64 11.84 22.36
N LEU A 3 57.81 11.36 23.30
CA LEU A 3 56.53 10.59 23.13
C LEU A 3 56.74 9.15 22.62
N VAL A 4 56.40 8.14 23.42
CA VAL A 4 55.50 7.01 23.07
C VAL A 4 55.02 6.32 24.36
N SER A 5 53.70 6.29 24.58
CA SER A 5 53.01 5.50 25.61
C SER A 5 52.32 4.27 25.01
N CYS A 6 52.34 3.23 25.85
CA CYS A 6 51.67 1.93 25.99
C CYS A 6 50.46 1.47 25.14
N ASN A 7 50.51 0.14 24.94
CA ASN A 7 49.46 -0.89 24.98
C ASN A 7 48.37 -0.94 23.89
N GLY A 8 48.54 -1.93 23.00
CA GLY A 8 47.44 -2.52 22.23
C GLY A 8 46.62 -3.48 23.09
N GLN A 9 45.31 -3.26 23.10
CA GLN A 9 44.30 -4.20 23.60
C GLN A 9 43.66 -4.90 22.37
N PRO A 10 43.57 -6.24 22.33
CA PRO A 10 42.81 -6.94 21.29
C PRO A 10 41.31 -6.66 21.46
N GLN A 11 40.68 -6.17 20.41
CA GLN A 11 39.23 -5.96 20.35
C GLN A 11 38.50 -7.32 20.40
N PRO A 12 37.53 -7.53 21.31
CA PRO A 12 36.69 -8.73 21.28
C PRO A 12 35.81 -8.72 20.03
N PRO A 13 35.49 -9.90 19.45
CA PRO A 13 34.67 -10.01 18.25
C PRO A 13 33.29 -9.42 18.49
N GLN A 14 32.91 -8.41 17.70
CA GLN A 14 31.57 -7.85 17.69
C GLN A 14 30.57 -8.95 17.32
N PRO A 15 29.52 -9.19 18.12
CA PRO A 15 28.43 -10.08 17.73
C PRO A 15 27.72 -9.47 16.52
N ALA A 16 27.48 -10.29 15.49
CA ALA A 16 26.75 -9.92 14.29
C ALA A 16 25.44 -9.23 14.65
N SER A 17 25.32 -7.96 14.28
CA SER A 17 24.10 -7.18 14.44
C SER A 17 22.99 -7.86 13.64
N LYS A 18 22.05 -8.48 14.35
CA LYS A 18 20.73 -8.78 13.81
C LYS A 18 20.08 -7.44 13.49
N SER A 19 20.11 -7.03 12.23
CA SER A 19 19.32 -5.90 11.74
C SER A 19 17.85 -6.21 11.99
N THR A 20 17.34 -5.69 13.10
CA THR A 20 15.91 -5.54 13.36
C THR A 20 15.64 -4.04 13.37
N ALA A 21 16.03 -3.38 12.28
CA ALA A 21 15.58 -2.02 12.01
C ALA A 21 14.27 -2.17 11.23
N THR A 22 13.15 -2.19 11.95
CA THR A 22 11.85 -1.92 11.35
C THR A 22 11.96 -0.52 10.76
N GLU A 23 12.06 -0.42 9.44
CA GLU A 23 11.98 0.87 8.77
C GLU A 23 10.64 1.54 9.15
N PRO A 24 10.63 2.86 9.41
CA PRO A 24 9.38 3.56 9.64
C PRO A 24 8.42 3.27 8.48
N SER A 25 7.19 2.88 8.80
CA SER A 25 6.17 2.45 7.83
C SER A 25 5.98 3.45 6.67
N ASP A 26 6.11 4.75 6.96
CA ASP A 26 6.00 5.84 5.97
C ASP A 26 7.23 5.97 5.03
N MET A 27 8.38 5.41 5.40
CA MET A 27 9.60 5.42 4.57
C MET A 27 9.75 4.17 3.71
N ARG A 28 9.01 3.11 4.02
CA ARG A 28 9.09 1.82 3.33
C ARG A 28 8.69 1.96 1.86
N THR A 29 9.56 1.56 0.95
CA THR A 29 9.28 1.62 -0.50
C THR A 29 8.91 0.27 -1.12
N ALA A 30 8.94 -0.84 -0.37
CA ALA A 30 8.54 -2.16 -0.87
C ALA A 30 7.13 -2.56 -0.42
N VAL A 31 6.36 -3.22 -1.28
CA VAL A 31 5.01 -3.75 -0.95
C VAL A 31 5.10 -4.87 0.12
N PRO A 32 4.13 -4.98 1.04
CA PRO A 32 3.06 -4.00 1.28
C PRO A 32 3.61 -2.74 1.95
N LEU A 33 2.97 -1.60 1.68
CA LEU A 33 3.35 -0.30 2.23
C LEU A 33 2.11 0.55 2.50
N VAL A 34 2.31 1.57 3.34
CA VAL A 34 1.29 2.58 3.62
C VAL A 34 1.85 3.98 3.50
N ARG A 35 0.98 4.96 3.22
CA ARG A 35 1.32 6.38 3.29
C ARG A 35 0.20 7.17 3.93
N ARG A 36 0.53 8.02 4.89
CA ARG A 36 -0.41 8.99 5.44
C ARG A 36 -0.88 9.96 4.36
N LEU A 37 -2.17 10.26 4.39
CA LEU A 37 -2.76 11.31 3.56
C LEU A 37 -2.75 12.60 4.37
N ASP A 38 -1.90 13.56 3.99
CA ASP A 38 -1.85 14.86 4.64
C ASP A 38 -3.06 15.71 4.22
N PRO A 39 -3.88 16.23 5.16
CA PRO A 39 -4.98 17.13 4.83
C PRO A 39 -4.55 18.43 4.16
N ALA A 40 -3.32 18.89 4.40
CA ALA A 40 -2.77 20.11 3.80
C ALA A 40 -2.26 19.88 2.37
N ASP A 41 -1.92 18.65 2.01
CA ASP A 41 -1.59 18.29 0.64
C ASP A 41 -2.89 18.01 -0.13
N THR A 42 -3.19 18.81 -1.13
CA THR A 42 -4.34 18.61 -2.02
C THR A 42 -3.93 18.18 -3.43
N GLY A 43 -2.63 18.00 -3.67
CA GLY A 43 -2.08 17.65 -4.98
C GLY A 43 -2.26 16.16 -5.32
N PRO A 44 -1.79 15.76 -6.51
CA PRO A 44 -1.56 14.36 -6.85
C PRO A 44 -0.59 13.73 -5.86
N LEU A 45 -0.96 12.56 -5.33
CA LEU A 45 -0.06 11.72 -4.58
C LEU A 45 0.73 10.85 -5.58
N GLU A 46 2.03 11.11 -5.67
CA GLU A 46 2.96 10.30 -6.46
C GLU A 46 3.83 9.45 -5.54
N LEU A 47 3.90 8.15 -5.83
CA LEU A 47 4.65 7.21 -5.01
C LEU A 47 5.38 6.20 -5.88
N ASP A 48 6.72 6.19 -5.76
CA ASP A 48 7.55 5.13 -6.31
C ASP A 48 7.74 4.01 -5.29
N PHE A 49 7.55 2.77 -5.74
CA PHE A 49 7.65 1.59 -4.89
C PHE A 49 8.15 0.36 -5.65
N ASP A 50 8.66 -0.60 -4.89
CA ASP A 50 9.11 -1.90 -5.37
C ASP A 50 8.06 -2.96 -5.06
N VAL A 51 7.77 -3.80 -6.05
CA VAL A 51 6.99 -5.03 -5.89
C VAL A 51 7.99 -6.18 -5.88
N PRO A 52 8.34 -6.74 -4.70
CA PRO A 52 9.16 -7.94 -4.66
C PRO A 52 8.38 -9.15 -5.17
N ALA A 53 9.11 -10.13 -5.71
CA ALA A 53 8.57 -11.46 -5.96
C ALA A 53 8.25 -12.13 -4.62
N LEU A 54 7.15 -12.88 -4.57
CA LEU A 54 6.87 -13.78 -3.45
C LEU A 54 7.51 -15.15 -3.74
N PRO A 55 7.82 -15.97 -2.71
CA PRO A 55 8.56 -17.22 -2.88
C PRO A 55 8.02 -18.17 -3.95
N ASP A 56 6.70 -18.19 -4.16
CA ASP A 56 6.01 -19.09 -5.10
C ASP A 56 5.22 -18.32 -6.17
N ASP A 57 5.46 -17.01 -6.31
CA ASP A 57 4.65 -16.13 -7.17
C ASP A 57 5.46 -14.91 -7.62
N ASP A 58 5.89 -14.91 -8.88
CA ASP A 58 6.67 -13.84 -9.49
C ASP A 58 5.80 -12.65 -9.96
N SER A 59 4.49 -12.84 -9.99
CA SER A 59 3.50 -11.89 -10.45
C SER A 59 2.30 -11.81 -9.49
N PRO A 60 2.54 -11.51 -8.21
CA PRO A 60 1.49 -11.55 -7.20
C PRO A 60 0.39 -10.52 -7.44
N PRO A 61 -0.87 -10.85 -7.09
CA PRO A 61 -1.96 -9.90 -7.19
C PRO A 61 -1.78 -8.78 -6.18
N LEU A 62 -2.08 -7.56 -6.59
CA LEU A 62 -1.93 -6.35 -5.79
C LEU A 62 -3.21 -5.52 -5.85
N PHE A 63 -3.50 -4.77 -4.79
CA PHE A 63 -4.51 -3.71 -4.84
C PHE A 63 -3.96 -2.38 -4.34
N ILE A 64 -4.61 -1.31 -4.81
CA ILE A 64 -4.37 0.07 -4.43
C ILE A 64 -5.64 0.56 -3.75
N GLY A 65 -5.50 1.05 -2.52
CA GLY A 65 -6.63 1.37 -1.68
C GLY A 65 -6.25 2.25 -0.50
N VAL A 66 -7.09 2.20 0.53
CA VAL A 66 -6.82 2.83 1.81
C VAL A 66 -7.06 1.84 2.93
N ARG A 67 -6.36 2.03 4.05
CA ARG A 67 -6.72 1.40 5.32
C ARG A 67 -7.18 2.44 6.33
N ILE A 68 -8.08 2.00 7.20
CA ILE A 68 -8.56 2.74 8.35
C ILE A 68 -8.19 1.90 9.57
N ALA A 69 -7.36 2.45 10.45
CA ALA A 69 -6.91 1.78 11.66
C ALA A 69 -7.63 2.35 12.89
N GLY A 70 -7.88 1.52 13.90
CA GLY A 70 -8.52 1.96 15.14
C GLY A 70 -8.61 0.86 16.20
N ASN A 71 -8.97 1.26 17.41
CA ASN A 71 -8.98 0.37 18.59
C ASN A 71 -10.33 -0.32 18.83
N ASP A 72 -11.41 0.13 18.17
CA ASP A 72 -12.73 -0.46 18.30
C ASP A 72 -13.20 -1.01 16.94
N PRO A 73 -13.32 -2.35 16.78
CA PRO A 73 -13.72 -2.96 15.53
C PRO A 73 -15.08 -2.51 14.98
N SER A 74 -16.03 -2.15 15.84
CA SER A 74 -17.36 -1.68 15.44
C SER A 74 -17.29 -0.26 14.92
N VAL A 75 -16.53 0.61 15.59
CA VAL A 75 -16.30 1.99 15.14
C VAL A 75 -15.53 2.00 13.82
N THR A 76 -14.45 1.21 13.70
CA THR A 76 -13.65 1.13 12.47
C THR A 76 -14.49 0.60 11.30
N ALA A 77 -15.37 -0.37 11.54
CA ALA A 77 -16.31 -0.86 10.51
C ALA A 77 -17.30 0.22 10.04
N GLU A 78 -17.84 1.01 10.97
CA GLU A 78 -18.75 2.10 10.66
C GLU A 78 -18.05 3.22 9.87
N VAL A 79 -16.81 3.57 10.22
CA VAL A 79 -16.00 4.55 9.46
C VAL A 79 -15.75 4.05 8.03
N ALA A 80 -15.37 2.79 7.86
CA ALA A 80 -15.15 2.21 6.53
C ALA A 80 -16.44 2.22 5.69
N ARG A 81 -17.59 1.90 6.30
CA ARG A 81 -18.89 2.00 5.63
C ARG A 81 -19.21 3.43 5.19
N ARG A 82 -19.01 4.42 6.06
CA ARG A 82 -19.21 5.83 5.71
C ARG A 82 -18.32 6.30 4.58
N LEU A 83 -17.08 5.82 4.50
CA LEU A 83 -16.18 6.14 3.38
C LEU A 83 -16.68 5.59 2.04
N VAL A 84 -17.24 4.38 2.04
CA VAL A 84 -17.89 3.80 0.85
C VAL A 84 -19.10 4.64 0.46
N ASP A 85 -19.96 4.97 1.43
CA ASP A 85 -21.19 5.74 1.22
C ASP A 85 -20.91 7.21 0.83
N ALA A 86 -19.74 7.76 1.19
CA ALA A 86 -19.33 9.12 0.88
C ALA A 86 -19.03 9.36 -0.61
N GLY A 87 -18.93 8.31 -1.43
CA GLY A 87 -18.69 8.46 -2.87
C GLY A 87 -17.33 9.09 -3.18
N VAL A 88 -16.28 8.66 -2.47
CA VAL A 88 -14.91 9.09 -2.74
C VAL A 88 -14.48 8.59 -4.11
N SER A 89 -14.32 9.52 -5.07
CA SER A 89 -13.82 9.19 -6.41
C SER A 89 -12.38 9.64 -6.59
N ALA A 90 -11.63 8.92 -7.42
CA ALA A 90 -10.23 9.22 -7.69
C ALA A 90 -9.85 8.86 -9.13
N ARG A 91 -8.76 9.45 -9.62
CA ARG A 91 -8.00 8.89 -10.74
C ARG A 91 -6.81 8.13 -10.20
N VAL A 92 -6.69 6.87 -10.60
CA VAL A 92 -5.62 5.96 -10.19
C VAL A 92 -4.88 5.50 -11.43
N GLN A 93 -3.58 5.79 -11.50
CA GLN A 93 -2.72 5.29 -12.57
C GLN A 93 -1.51 4.61 -11.97
N LEU A 94 -1.15 3.48 -12.56
CA LEU A 94 0.02 2.70 -12.18
C LEU A 94 0.91 2.55 -13.40
N PHE A 95 2.20 2.79 -13.24
CA PHE A 95 3.19 2.68 -14.29
C PHE A 95 4.30 1.73 -13.85
N HIS A 96 4.62 0.76 -14.70
CA HIS A 96 5.86 0.00 -14.58
C HIS A 96 7.02 0.89 -15.03
N LEU A 97 8.07 0.97 -14.21
CA LEU A 97 9.28 1.72 -14.49
C LEU A 97 10.35 0.76 -14.96
N ASP A 98 10.76 0.88 -16.22
CA ASP A 98 11.86 0.13 -16.80
C ASP A 98 12.99 1.06 -17.27
N HIS A 99 14.04 0.49 -17.86
CA HIS A 99 15.19 1.26 -18.34
C HIS A 99 14.87 2.14 -19.56
N VAL A 100 13.76 1.89 -20.24
CA VAL A 100 13.36 2.51 -21.51
C VAL A 100 12.28 3.58 -21.30
N GLY A 101 11.53 3.51 -20.19
CA GLY A 101 10.58 4.53 -19.80
C GLY A 101 9.52 4.03 -18.81
N GLN A 102 8.30 4.52 -19.00
CA GLN A 102 7.15 4.17 -18.18
C GLN A 102 6.08 3.51 -19.04
N THR A 103 5.63 2.34 -18.64
CA THR A 103 4.52 1.62 -19.30
C THR A 103 3.32 1.61 -18.37
N GLN A 104 2.16 2.09 -18.84
CA GLN A 104 0.95 2.08 -18.03
C GLN A 104 0.45 0.64 -17.81
N VAL A 105 0.11 0.33 -16.56
CA VAL A 105 -0.47 -0.95 -16.15
C VAL A 105 -1.98 -0.85 -16.21
N THR A 106 -2.63 -1.85 -16.82
CA THR A 106 -4.09 -1.96 -16.81
C THR A 106 -4.57 -2.26 -15.40
N LEU A 107 -5.44 -1.39 -14.87
CA LEU A 107 -6.05 -1.56 -13.56
C LEU A 107 -7.46 -2.13 -13.71
N LEU A 108 -7.82 -3.04 -12.81
CA LEU A 108 -9.15 -3.65 -12.75
C LEU A 108 -9.88 -3.24 -11.48
N ARG A 109 -11.18 -3.51 -11.46
CA ARG A 109 -12.02 -3.40 -10.27
C ARG A 109 -13.04 -4.54 -10.26
N SER A 110 -13.46 -4.98 -9.09
CA SER A 110 -14.61 -5.87 -8.96
C SER A 110 -15.90 -5.15 -9.40
N ASP A 111 -16.74 -5.82 -10.19
CA ASP A 111 -18.07 -5.34 -10.51
C ASP A 111 -18.97 -5.46 -9.28
N MET A 112 -19.45 -4.32 -8.79
CA MET A 112 -20.30 -4.22 -7.60
C MET A 112 -21.80 -4.30 -7.92
N THR A 113 -22.17 -4.54 -9.18
CA THR A 113 -23.58 -4.64 -9.60
C THR A 113 -24.23 -5.88 -8.96
N PRO A 114 -25.43 -5.78 -8.36
CA PRO A 114 -26.10 -6.95 -7.80
C PRO A 114 -26.24 -8.08 -8.82
N GLY A 115 -25.63 -9.23 -8.54
CA GLY A 115 -25.66 -10.41 -9.41
C GLY A 115 -24.46 -10.60 -10.34
N SER A 116 -23.50 -9.66 -10.37
CA SER A 116 -22.24 -9.78 -11.14
C SER A 116 -21.29 -10.86 -10.59
N GLY A 117 -21.43 -11.21 -9.30
CA GLY A 117 -20.52 -12.14 -8.64
C GLY A 117 -19.16 -11.50 -8.35
N THR A 118 -18.08 -12.11 -8.87
CA THR A 118 -16.68 -11.67 -8.68
C THR A 118 -16.05 -11.25 -10.03
N GLU A 119 -16.86 -10.75 -10.96
CA GLU A 119 -16.36 -10.29 -12.25
C GLU A 119 -15.43 -9.09 -12.07
N LEU A 120 -14.35 -9.06 -12.85
CA LEU A 120 -13.40 -7.96 -12.89
C LEU A 120 -13.62 -7.16 -14.16
N ILE A 121 -13.78 -5.84 -14.00
CA ILE A 121 -13.92 -4.89 -15.09
C ILE A 121 -12.65 -4.05 -15.22
N GLU A 122 -12.24 -3.80 -16.45
CA GLU A 122 -11.14 -2.86 -16.73
C GLU A 122 -11.55 -1.43 -16.39
N LEU A 123 -10.67 -0.71 -15.71
CA LEU A 123 -10.83 0.71 -15.50
C LEU A 123 -10.53 1.47 -16.81
N PRO A 124 -11.17 2.63 -17.03
CA PRO A 124 -10.84 3.49 -18.16
C PRO A 124 -9.35 3.88 -18.16
N ALA A 125 -8.80 4.19 -19.34
CA ALA A 125 -7.38 4.53 -19.48
C ALA A 125 -6.94 5.78 -18.69
N ASP A 126 -7.87 6.70 -18.40
CA ASP A 126 -7.60 7.86 -17.55
C ASP A 126 -7.58 7.53 -16.04
N GLY A 127 -7.85 6.27 -15.69
CA GLY A 127 -7.78 5.76 -14.34
C GLY A 127 -8.96 6.16 -13.47
N LEU A 128 -10.07 6.66 -14.02
CA LEU A 128 -11.21 7.10 -13.20
C LEU A 128 -11.84 5.94 -12.42
N VAL A 129 -11.95 6.12 -11.11
CA VAL A 129 -12.53 5.20 -10.14
C VAL A 129 -13.68 5.91 -9.41
N PRO A 130 -14.93 5.42 -9.50
CA PRO A 130 -16.10 6.14 -9.00
C PRO A 130 -16.34 6.00 -7.49
N GLY A 131 -15.59 5.16 -6.78
CA GLY A 131 -15.85 4.87 -5.37
C GLY A 131 -14.83 3.96 -4.72
N LEU A 132 -14.95 3.74 -3.43
CA LEU A 132 -14.23 2.71 -2.68
C LEU A 132 -15.05 1.42 -2.61
N MET A 133 -14.40 0.26 -2.49
CA MET A 133 -15.07 -1.03 -2.23
C MET A 133 -14.37 -1.78 -1.09
N PRO A 134 -15.10 -2.55 -0.25
CA PRO A 134 -14.46 -3.43 0.73
C PRO A 134 -13.46 -4.37 0.08
N PHE A 135 -12.30 -4.53 0.72
CA PHE A 135 -11.25 -5.40 0.23
C PHE A 135 -10.40 -5.90 1.40
N ASP A 136 -9.59 -6.93 1.16
CA ASP A 136 -8.69 -7.48 2.17
C ASP A 136 -7.32 -7.84 1.56
N SER A 137 -6.27 -7.41 2.23
CA SER A 137 -4.88 -7.73 1.95
C SER A 137 -4.52 -9.15 2.41
N ASP A 138 -3.41 -9.67 1.90
CA ASP A 138 -2.82 -10.88 2.43
C ASP A 138 -2.22 -10.62 3.83
N PHE A 139 -2.85 -11.20 4.85
CA PHE A 139 -2.47 -11.07 6.25
C PHE A 139 -0.99 -11.41 6.51
N ASN A 140 -0.44 -12.45 5.86
CA ASN A 140 0.92 -12.89 6.13
C ASN A 140 1.93 -11.85 5.63
N THR A 141 1.68 -11.29 4.44
CA THR A 141 2.56 -10.23 3.90
C THR A 141 2.50 -8.96 4.75
N MET A 142 1.31 -8.57 5.23
CA MET A 142 1.14 -7.43 6.14
C MET A 142 1.84 -7.65 7.48
N GLN A 143 1.72 -8.86 8.05
CA GLN A 143 2.40 -9.25 9.30
C GLN A 143 3.92 -9.21 9.13
N ALA A 144 4.45 -9.81 8.06
CA ALA A 144 5.88 -9.85 7.78
C ALA A 144 6.47 -8.45 7.57
N ALA A 145 5.67 -7.51 7.06
CA ALA A 145 6.04 -6.11 6.90
C ALA A 145 5.92 -5.28 8.19
N GLY A 146 5.39 -5.84 9.28
CA GLY A 146 5.16 -5.13 10.54
C GLY A 146 4.02 -4.10 10.46
N LEU A 147 3.10 -4.25 9.50
CA LEU A 147 2.02 -3.29 9.24
C LEU A 147 0.74 -3.57 10.03
N LEU A 148 0.73 -4.64 10.84
CA LEU A 148 -0.33 -4.95 11.79
C LEU A 148 -0.02 -4.24 13.11
N VAL A 149 -0.49 -2.99 13.25
CA VAL A 149 -0.15 -2.12 14.39
C VAL A 149 -1.31 -1.88 15.36
N GLU A 150 -2.56 -1.92 14.89
CA GLU A 150 -3.75 -1.67 15.72
C GLU A 150 -4.56 -2.94 15.95
N GLU A 151 -5.40 -2.93 16.99
CA GLU A 151 -6.32 -4.03 17.31
C GLU A 151 -7.36 -4.27 16.21
N SER A 152 -7.72 -3.23 15.45
CA SER A 152 -8.61 -3.34 14.31
C SER A 152 -8.21 -2.44 13.15
N TYR A 153 -8.38 -2.96 11.94
CA TYR A 153 -8.35 -2.17 10.73
C TYR A 153 -9.42 -2.63 9.74
N ARG A 154 -9.74 -1.77 8.78
CA ARG A 154 -10.52 -2.08 7.59
C ARG A 154 -9.80 -1.56 6.36
N GLU A 155 -9.94 -2.27 5.26
CA GLU A 155 -9.30 -1.92 4.00
C GLU A 155 -10.36 -1.73 2.93
N LEU A 156 -10.13 -0.73 2.09
CA LEU A 156 -11.00 -0.40 0.98
C LEU A 156 -10.13 -0.23 -0.27
N ALA A 157 -10.54 -0.79 -1.39
CA ALA A 157 -9.82 -0.70 -2.66
C ALA A 157 -10.41 0.36 -3.58
N PHE A 158 -9.53 1.04 -4.32
CA PHE A 158 -9.89 1.74 -5.56
C PHE A 158 -9.82 0.79 -6.75
N ALA A 159 -8.72 0.03 -6.85
CA ALA A 159 -8.38 -0.81 -7.99
C ALA A 159 -7.48 -1.98 -7.58
N LEU A 160 -7.39 -2.99 -8.46
CA LEU A 160 -6.52 -4.14 -8.31
C LEU A 160 -5.82 -4.52 -9.63
N VAL A 161 -4.73 -5.26 -9.50
CA VAL A 161 -3.99 -5.89 -10.60
C VAL A 161 -3.84 -7.37 -10.26
N PRO A 162 -4.45 -8.30 -11.03
CA PRO A 162 -4.41 -9.72 -10.69
C PRO A 162 -3.04 -10.37 -10.83
N ASN A 163 -2.22 -9.87 -11.77
CA ASN A 163 -0.88 -10.36 -12.01
C ASN A 163 0.05 -9.17 -12.24
N LEU A 164 0.86 -8.83 -11.24
CA LEU A 164 1.79 -7.71 -11.33
C LEU A 164 3.22 -8.24 -11.17
N PRO A 165 4.02 -8.31 -12.25
CA PRO A 165 5.40 -8.80 -12.18
C PRO A 165 6.23 -8.05 -11.14
N ALA A 166 7.17 -8.73 -10.50
CA ALA A 166 8.13 -8.08 -9.64
C ALA A 166 8.89 -6.98 -10.39
N GLY A 167 9.08 -5.82 -9.76
CA GLY A 167 9.68 -4.66 -10.42
C GLY A 167 9.46 -3.35 -9.69
N ARG A 168 9.86 -2.25 -10.34
CA ARG A 168 9.69 -0.89 -9.84
C ARG A 168 8.45 -0.25 -10.48
N TYR A 169 7.66 0.43 -9.67
CA TYR A 169 6.41 1.04 -10.12
C TYR A 169 6.26 2.47 -9.60
N ARG A 170 5.46 3.26 -10.32
CA ARG A 170 4.97 4.57 -9.90
C ARG A 170 3.45 4.56 -9.84
N LEU A 171 2.91 4.87 -8.66
CA LEU A 171 1.51 5.19 -8.47
C LEU A 171 1.31 6.70 -8.59
N VAL A 172 0.28 7.11 -9.35
CA VAL A 172 -0.27 8.46 -9.35
C VAL A 172 -1.73 8.36 -8.91
N LEU A 173 -2.05 8.99 -7.78
CA LEU A 173 -3.39 9.03 -7.21
C LEU A 173 -3.87 10.48 -7.08
N VAL A 174 -5.01 10.79 -7.71
CA VAL A 174 -5.68 12.10 -7.58
C VAL A 174 -7.09 11.86 -7.08
N VAL A 175 -7.37 12.22 -5.82
CA VAL A 175 -8.73 12.15 -5.27
C VAL A 175 -9.53 13.33 -5.80
N SER A 176 -10.53 13.06 -6.65
CA SER A 176 -11.31 14.08 -7.36
C SER A 176 -12.53 14.54 -6.59
N GLU A 177 -13.16 13.66 -5.80
CA GLU A 177 -14.36 13.98 -5.01
C GLU A 177 -14.21 13.48 -3.58
N ASN A 178 -14.75 14.26 -2.63
CA ASN A 178 -14.86 13.87 -1.22
C ASN A 178 -13.54 13.49 -0.53
N ARG A 179 -12.41 14.12 -0.93
CA ARG A 179 -11.08 13.91 -0.31
C ARG A 179 -11.10 14.08 1.21
N ASN A 180 -11.85 15.07 1.71
CA ASN A 180 -11.94 15.33 3.15
C ASN A 180 -12.46 14.13 3.94
N ALA A 181 -13.31 13.28 3.34
CA ALA A 181 -13.78 12.07 4.00
C ALA A 181 -12.61 11.13 4.34
N LEU A 182 -11.61 11.00 3.46
CA LEU A 182 -10.40 10.20 3.71
C LEU A 182 -9.56 10.78 4.86
N THR A 183 -9.35 12.10 4.85
CA THR A 183 -8.52 12.77 5.85
C THR A 183 -9.18 12.79 7.23
N ASP A 184 -10.50 13.03 7.28
CA ASP A 184 -11.29 13.02 8.52
C ASP A 184 -11.36 11.62 9.12
N ALA A 185 -11.33 10.58 8.28
CA ALA A 185 -11.25 9.19 8.69
C ALA A 185 -9.83 8.74 9.08
N HIS A 186 -8.83 9.62 9.00
CA HIS A 186 -7.41 9.29 9.17
C HIS A 186 -6.98 8.09 8.29
N ALA A 187 -7.54 8.01 7.08
CA ALA A 187 -7.22 6.94 6.15
C ALA A 187 -5.77 7.06 5.67
N GLU A 188 -5.10 5.94 5.56
CA GLU A 188 -3.75 5.84 4.98
C GLU A 188 -3.88 5.16 3.62
N LEU A 189 -3.19 5.68 2.59
CA LEU A 189 -2.99 4.94 1.34
C LEU A 189 -2.40 3.58 1.68
N LEU A 190 -2.92 2.53 1.08
CA LEU A 190 -2.44 1.16 1.17
C LEU A 190 -2.15 0.64 -0.23
N VAL A 191 -0.94 0.10 -0.41
CA VAL A 191 -0.57 -0.72 -1.56
C VAL A 191 -0.13 -2.06 -1.02
N ALA A 192 -0.90 -3.11 -1.29
CA ALA A 192 -0.71 -4.41 -0.66
C ALA A 192 -1.04 -5.57 -1.59
N TYR A 193 -0.43 -6.72 -1.30
CA TYR A 193 -0.80 -7.97 -1.94
C TYR A 193 -2.21 -8.38 -1.56
N THR A 194 -2.95 -8.92 -2.51
CA THR A 194 -4.26 -9.51 -2.24
C THR A 194 -4.08 -10.98 -1.87
N ARG A 195 -4.99 -11.53 -1.08
CA ARG A 195 -5.04 -12.98 -0.89
C ARG A 195 -5.50 -13.64 -2.19
N LYS A 196 -4.71 -14.56 -2.75
CA LYS A 196 -5.20 -15.43 -3.84
C LYS A 196 -6.37 -16.26 -3.32
N ALA A 197 -7.46 -16.30 -4.09
CA ALA A 197 -8.49 -17.30 -3.88
C ALA A 197 -7.85 -18.69 -3.99
N LYS A 198 -8.14 -19.58 -3.03
CA LYS A 198 -7.68 -20.97 -3.05
C LYS A 198 -8.43 -21.80 -4.08
#